data_AF-A0A841F5B3-F1
#
_entry.id   AF-A0A841F5B3-F1
#
_cell.length_a   1.000
_cell.length_b   1.000
_cell.length_c   1.000
_cell.angle_alpha   90.00
_cell.angle_beta   90.00
_cell.angle_gamma   90.00
#
_symmetry.space_group_name_H-M   'P 1'
#
loop_
_entity.id
_entity.type
_entity.pdbx_description
1 polymer ?
#
loop_
_entity_poly.entity_id
_entity_poly.type
_entity_poly.pdbx_seq_one_letter_code
_entity_poly.pdbx_strand_id
1 'polypeptide(L)'
;MRKPFSLFVILIIVSLLLGACATEEEKTIVSSAEKFAANYVLEKYGVTVRFTEYKFSPPDLSKSLGLHGYIEGNKKKKVFVFVNYDPLSVETLSLPEGISKKPNLK
;
A
#
# COMPACT_ATOMS: atom_id res chain seq x y z
N MET A 1 -43.61 8.11 23.66
CA MET A 1 -43.17 8.11 22.24
C MET A 1 -41.66 7.93 22.20
N ARG A 2 -41.17 6.77 21.75
CA ARG A 2 -39.73 6.44 21.68
C ARG A 2 -39.13 7.14 20.47
N LYS A 3 -38.06 7.92 20.68
CA LYS A 3 -37.48 8.83 19.67
C LYS A 3 -36.75 8.02 18.57
N PRO A 4 -36.92 8.35 17.27
CA PRO A 4 -36.30 7.61 16.15
C PRO A 4 -34.78 7.81 16.02
N PHE A 5 -34.18 8.69 16.83
CA PHE A 5 -32.75 9.04 16.75
C PHE A 5 -31.81 7.85 17.01
N SER A 6 -32.23 6.88 17.83
CA SER A 6 -31.41 5.70 18.15
C SER A 6 -31.22 4.75 16.95
N LEU A 7 -32.16 4.72 15.99
CA LEU A 7 -32.12 3.82 14.84
C LEU A 7 -31.08 4.26 13.80
N PHE A 8 -30.96 5.57 13.57
CA PHE A 8 -29.98 6.12 12.63
C PHE A 8 -28.53 5.90 13.10
N VAL A 9 -28.27 6.01 14.42
CA VAL A 9 -26.94 5.78 14.99
C VAL A 9 -26.52 4.30 14.86
N ILE A 10 -27.46 3.37 15.09
CA ILE A 10 -27.22 1.93 14.90
C ILE A 10 -26.92 1.62 13.43
N LEU A 11 -27.65 2.24 12.50
CA LEU A 11 -27.47 2.01 11.07
C LEU A 11 -26.07 2.46 10.60
N ILE A 12 -25.57 3.60 11.07
CA ILE A 12 -24.20 4.09 10.78
C ILE A 12 -23.13 3.12 11.31
N ILE A 13 -23.30 2.59 12.53
CA ILE A 13 -22.35 1.64 13.13
C ILE A 13 -22.33 0.33 12.33
N VAL A 14 -23.49 -0.17 11.90
CA VAL A 14 -23.59 -1.37 11.05
C VAL A 14 -22.99 -1.13 9.67
N SER A 15 -23.19 0.05 9.06
CA SER A 15 -22.57 0.42 7.78
C SER A 15 -21.04 0.48 7.85
N LEU A 16 -20.46 0.96 8.97
CA LEU A 16 -19.02 0.99 9.19
C LEU A 16 -18.42 -0.43 9.35
N LEU A 17 -19.16 -1.36 9.94
CA LEU A 17 -18.74 -2.76 10.11
C LEU A 17 -18.86 -3.59 8.82
N LEU A 18 -19.70 -3.17 7.87
CA LEU A 18 -19.85 -3.77 6.54
C LEU A 18 -18.86 -3.17 5.51
N GLY A 19 -18.03 -2.22 5.92
CA GLY A 19 -17.05 -1.56 5.07
C GLY A 19 -15.92 -2.51 4.66
N ALA A 20 -16.05 -3.09 3.47
CA ALA A 20 -15.00 -3.70 2.65
C ALA A 20 -14.14 -4.78 3.34
N CYS A 21 -14.66 -6.01 3.39
CA CYS A 21 -13.77 -7.17 3.48
C CYS A 21 -13.06 -7.33 2.12
N ALA A 22 -11.76 -7.04 2.05
CA ALA A 22 -10.96 -7.27 0.85
C ALA A 22 -11.05 -8.74 0.40
N THR A 23 -11.10 -8.98 -0.91
CA THR A 23 -11.17 -10.35 -1.44
C THR A 23 -9.85 -11.10 -1.20
N GLU A 24 -9.87 -12.42 -1.19
CA GLU A 24 -8.64 -13.23 -1.05
C GLU A 24 -7.66 -13.01 -2.21
N GLU A 25 -8.18 -12.72 -3.40
CA GLU A 25 -7.39 -12.33 -4.57
C GLU A 25 -6.70 -10.98 -4.33
N GLU A 26 -7.44 -9.98 -3.86
CA GLU A 26 -6.89 -8.66 -3.54
C GLU A 26 -5.77 -8.75 -2.50
N LYS A 27 -5.99 -9.51 -1.41
CA LYS A 27 -4.97 -9.75 -0.37
C LYS A 27 -3.71 -10.40 -0.96
N THR A 28 -3.88 -11.35 -1.88
CA THR A 28 -2.76 -12.04 -2.54
C THR A 28 -1.97 -11.08 -3.44
N ILE A 29 -2.67 -10.23 -4.21
CA ILE A 29 -2.06 -9.21 -5.07
C ILE A 29 -1.27 -8.20 -4.22
N VAL A 30 -1.89 -7.65 -3.18
CA VAL A 30 -1.24 -6.68 -2.29
C VAL A 30 -0.01 -7.30 -1.62
N SER A 31 -0.12 -8.50 -1.05
CA SER A 31 1.00 -9.17 -0.39
C SER A 31 2.17 -9.43 -1.35
N SER A 32 1.87 -9.86 -2.58
CA SER A 32 2.88 -10.06 -3.63
C SER A 32 3.58 -8.75 -4.02
N ALA A 33 2.81 -7.69 -4.24
CA ALA A 33 3.33 -6.37 -4.59
C ALA A 33 4.18 -5.75 -3.46
N GLU A 34 3.74 -5.87 -2.20
CA GLU A 34 4.48 -5.41 -1.03
C GLU A 34 5.83 -6.12 -0.90
N LYS A 35 5.84 -7.46 -1.02
CA LYS A 35 7.07 -8.25 -0.94
C LYS A 35 8.03 -7.90 -2.08
N PHE A 36 7.51 -7.79 -3.30
CA PHE A 36 8.30 -7.39 -4.46
C PHE A 36 8.92 -6.00 -4.30
N ALA A 37 8.11 -5.00 -3.92
CA ALA A 37 8.57 -3.63 -3.74
C ALA A 37 9.58 -3.49 -2.59
N ALA A 38 9.35 -4.18 -1.46
CA ALA A 38 10.28 -4.15 -0.34
C ALA A 38 11.66 -4.74 -0.73
N ASN A 39 11.67 -5.87 -1.45
CA ASN A 39 12.88 -6.47 -1.96
C ASN A 39 13.58 -5.55 -2.98
N TYR A 40 12.84 -4.96 -3.91
CA TYR A 40 13.41 -4.01 -4.88
C TYR A 40 14.11 -2.84 -4.18
N VAL A 41 13.47 -2.25 -3.16
CA VAL A 41 14.06 -1.13 -2.41
C VAL A 41 15.30 -1.58 -1.62
N LEU A 42 15.24 -2.73 -0.94
CA LEU A 42 16.38 -3.27 -0.20
C LEU A 42 17.58 -3.57 -1.11
N GLU A 43 17.34 -4.26 -2.22
CA GLU A 43 18.39 -4.65 -3.16
C GLU A 43 19.01 -3.42 -3.82
N LYS A 44 18.18 -2.50 -4.34
CA LYS A 44 18.66 -1.36 -5.13
C LYS A 44 19.12 -0.17 -4.29
N TYR A 45 18.61 0.03 -3.07
CA TYR A 45 18.89 1.22 -2.25
C TYR A 45 19.43 0.89 -0.86
N GLY A 46 19.38 -0.38 -0.42
CA GLY A 46 19.98 -0.79 0.85
C GLY A 46 19.21 -0.37 2.09
N VAL A 47 17.92 -0.04 1.93
CA VAL A 47 17.06 0.35 3.03
C VAL A 47 15.86 -0.58 3.11
N THR A 48 15.48 -0.96 4.33
CA THR A 48 14.27 -1.76 4.57
C THR A 48 13.07 -0.82 4.72
N VAL A 49 11.96 -1.20 4.10
CA VAL A 49 10.70 -0.44 4.12
C VAL A 49 9.59 -1.29 4.72
N ARG A 50 8.63 -0.63 5.37
CA ARG A 50 7.38 -1.24 5.80
C ARG A 50 6.22 -0.50 5.16
N PHE A 51 5.40 -1.21 4.41
CA PHE A 51 4.14 -0.69 3.85
C PHE A 51 3.03 -0.81 4.89
N THR A 52 2.14 0.17 4.90
CA THR A 52 1.01 0.23 5.85
C THR A 52 -0.31 0.50 5.16
N GLU A 53 -0.27 1.03 3.95
CA GLU A 53 -1.46 1.42 3.19
C GLU A 53 -1.22 1.11 1.71
N TYR A 54 -2.30 0.73 1.02
CA TYR A 54 -2.30 0.53 -0.42
C TYR A 54 -3.53 1.17 -1.05
N LYS A 55 -3.43 1.47 -2.35
CA LYS A 55 -4.56 1.91 -3.17
C LYS A 55 -4.42 1.38 -4.59
N PHE A 56 -5.40 0.60 -5.03
CA PHE A 56 -5.48 0.15 -6.42
C PHE A 56 -5.75 1.33 -7.36
N SER A 57 -5.13 1.28 -8.54
CA SER A 57 -5.59 2.04 -9.68
C SER A 57 -7.02 1.64 -10.05
N PRO A 58 -7.80 2.54 -10.66
CA PRO A 58 -9.02 2.14 -11.35
C PRO A 58 -8.75 0.98 -12.31
N PRO A 59 -9.56 -0.09 -12.29
CA PRO A 59 -9.27 -1.34 -13.01
C PRO A 59 -9.30 -1.17 -14.54
N ASP A 60 -9.94 -0.12 -15.04
CA ASP A 60 -9.99 0.30 -16.44
C ASP A 60 -8.74 1.08 -16.88
N LEU A 61 -7.92 1.57 -15.94
CA LEU A 61 -6.71 2.35 -16.23
C LEU A 61 -5.44 1.52 -16.18
N SER A 62 -5.23 0.75 -15.11
CA SER A 62 -4.02 -0.07 -14.98
C SER A 62 -4.17 -1.21 -13.97
N LYS A 63 -3.38 -2.26 -14.17
CA LYS A 63 -3.14 -3.32 -13.17
C LYS A 63 -2.04 -2.89 -12.19
N SER A 64 -2.22 -1.71 -11.58
CA SER A 64 -1.24 -1.16 -10.64
C SER A 64 -1.87 -0.84 -9.29
N LEU A 65 -1.04 -0.75 -8.27
CA LEU A 65 -1.42 -0.23 -6.96
C LEU A 65 -0.29 0.61 -6.37
N GLY A 66 -0.67 1.66 -5.65
CA GLY A 66 0.24 2.51 -4.90
C GLY A 66 0.39 2.01 -3.47
N LEU A 67 1.63 1.74 -3.05
CA LEU A 67 2.01 1.33 -1.71
C LEU A 67 2.62 2.49 -0.94
N HIS A 68 2.07 2.79 0.24
CA HIS A 68 2.55 3.84 1.12
C HIS A 68 3.13 3.22 2.39
N GLY A 69 4.26 3.75 2.82
CA GLY A 69 5.00 3.18 3.95
C GLY A 69 6.05 4.11 4.51
N TYR A 70 7.02 3.53 5.19
CA TYR A 70 8.14 4.24 5.77
C TYR A 70 9.41 3.39 5.85
N ILE A 71 10.56 4.04 6.00
CA ILE A 71 11.83 3.38 6.30
C ILE A 71 11.75 2.75 7.69
N GLU A 72 12.07 1.46 7.79
CA GLU A 72 12.05 0.75 9.07
C GLU A 72 12.88 1.48 10.14
N GLY A 73 12.33 1.56 11.36
CA GLY A 73 12.91 2.34 12.46
C GLY A 73 12.63 3.84 12.42
N ASN A 74 12.05 4.40 11.34
CA ASN A 74 11.72 5.82 11.28
C ASN A 74 10.42 6.12 10.49
N LYS A 75 9.29 6.17 11.21
CA LYS A 75 7.96 6.46 10.65
C LYS A 75 7.81 7.84 9.99
N LYS A 76 8.72 8.80 10.25
CA LYS A 76 8.73 10.13 9.61
C LYS A 76 9.31 10.08 8.19
N LYS A 77 10.14 9.09 7.89
CA LYS A 77 10.74 8.88 6.56
C LYS A 77 9.76 8.10 5.68
N LYS A 78 8.83 8.82 5.05
CA LYS A 78 7.77 8.25 4.20
C LYS A 78 8.34 7.71 2.88
N VAL A 79 7.74 6.62 2.40
CA VAL A 79 8.07 5.96 1.14
C VAL A 79 6.77 5.74 0.36
N PHE A 80 6.85 5.92 -0.96
CA PHE A 80 5.79 5.57 -1.89
C PHE A 80 6.34 4.74 -3.05
N VAL A 81 5.65 3.65 -3.40
CA VAL A 81 5.98 2.81 -4.55
C VAL A 81 4.71 2.56 -5.36
N PHE A 82 4.74 2.86 -6.66
CA PHE A 82 3.69 2.47 -7.59
C PHE A 82 4.13 1.20 -8.33
N VAL A 83 3.35 0.14 -8.20
CA VAL A 83 3.70 -1.21 -8.66
C VAL A 83 2.65 -1.68 -9.65
N ASN A 84 3.06 -2.03 -10.87
CA ASN A 84 2.27 -2.91 -11.73
C ASN A 84 2.39 -4.33 -11.17
N TYR A 85 1.27 -5.00 -10.93
CA TYR A 85 1.26 -6.35 -10.34
C TYR A 85 1.15 -7.48 -11.39
N ASP A 86 1.03 -7.16 -12.68
CA ASP A 86 0.93 -8.14 -13.77
C ASP A 86 1.48 -7.58 -15.11
N PRO A 87 2.78 -7.80 -15.41
CA PRO A 87 3.80 -8.43 -14.57
C PRO A 87 4.37 -7.48 -13.50
N LEU A 88 4.90 -8.05 -12.42
CA LEU A 88 5.50 -7.30 -11.32
C LEU A 88 6.62 -6.37 -11.79
N SER A 89 6.40 -5.06 -11.64
CA SER A 89 7.39 -4.04 -11.94
C SER A 89 7.15 -2.76 -11.13
N VAL A 90 8.24 -2.06 -10.78
CA VAL A 90 8.16 -0.74 -10.14
C VAL A 90 8.02 0.32 -11.24
N GLU A 91 6.89 0.99 -11.27
CA GLU A 91 6.59 2.08 -12.22
C GLU A 91 7.03 3.43 -11.67
N THR A 92 6.90 3.64 -10.36
CA THR A 92 7.34 4.87 -9.68
C THR A 92 7.84 4.56 -8.28
N LEU A 93 8.89 5.25 -7.86
CA LEU A 93 9.46 5.14 -6.52
C LEU A 93 9.78 6.54 -5.98
N SER A 94 9.27 6.83 -4.79
CA SER A 94 9.63 8.01 -4.01
C SER A 94 10.23 7.57 -2.68
N LEU A 95 11.48 8.00 -2.44
CA LEU A 95 12.23 7.77 -1.22
C LEU A 95 12.58 9.12 -0.56
N PRO A 96 12.78 9.15 0.76
CA PRO A 96 13.31 10.31 1.45
C PRO A 96 14.65 10.78 0.89
N GLU A 97 14.93 12.07 1.03
CA GLU A 97 16.22 12.65 0.65
C GLU A 97 17.41 11.93 1.31
N GLY A 98 18.53 11.92 0.60
CA GLY A 98 19.78 11.27 1.05
C GLY A 98 19.84 9.75 0.84
N ILE A 99 18.78 9.13 0.29
CA ILE A 99 18.81 7.72 -0.10
C ILE A 99 19.15 7.63 -1.59
N SER A 100 20.30 7.04 -1.88
CA SER A 100 20.79 6.86 -3.25
C SER A 100 20.85 5.39 -3.63
N LYS A 101 20.70 5.11 -4.92
CA LYS A 101 20.84 3.76 -5.46
C LYS A 101 22.26 3.23 -5.16
N LYS A 102 22.36 1.97 -4.77
CA LYS A 102 23.65 1.28 -4.62
C LYS A 102 24.40 1.34 -5.96
N PRO A 103 25.72 1.54 -5.94
CA PRO A 103 26.54 1.38 -7.13
C PRO A 103 26.36 -0.05 -7.66
N ASN A 104 26.14 -0.20 -8.96
CA ASN A 104 26.12 -1.54 -9.57
C ASN A 104 27.55 -2.09 -9.44
N LEU A 105 27.76 -3.08 -8.56
CA LEU A 105 28.89 -3.97 -8.70
C LEU A 105 28.62 -4.80 -9.96
N LYS A 106 29.31 -4.46 -11.06
CA LYS A 106 29.46 -5.33 -12.22
C LYS A 106 30.48 -6.41 -11.89
#